data_AF-A0A2W4Q4U2-F1
#
_entry.id   AF-A0A2W4Q4U2-F1
#
_cell.length_a   1.000
_cell.length_b   1.000
_cell.length_c   1.000
_cell.angle_alpha   90.00
_cell.angle_beta   90.00
_cell.angle_gamma   90.00
#
_symmetry.space_group_name_H-M   'P 1'
#
loop_
_entity.id
_entity.type
_entity.pdbx_description
1 polymer ?
#
loop_
_entity_poly.entity_id
_entity_poly.type
_entity_poly.pdbx_seq_one_letter_code
_entity_poly.pdbx_strand_id
1 'polypeptide(L)'
;DLLGTVASALLVPAYALALAGEVGPAARTLTLMTVLFWAGSVVRVRSQFRERTNRRFHLLSLAVHLVCLGVAAGWAAPYGWALVPSALHAAWIAARPPGPEPTLRVGLREIGHGVGFVILVALLAHLAPGGA
;
A
#
# COMPACT_ATOMS: atom_id res chain seq x y z
N ASP A 1 3.00 -8.99 14.35
CA ASP A 1 3.78 -8.11 13.48
C ASP A 1 2.98 -7.73 12.23
N LEU A 2 2.96 -8.48 11.12
CA LEU A 2 2.10 -8.17 9.95
C LEU A 2 0.59 -8.17 10.25
N LEU A 3 0.12 -9.15 11.03
CA LEU A 3 -1.26 -9.22 11.52
C LEU A 3 -1.63 -8.03 12.41
N GLY A 4 -0.67 -7.48 13.16
CA GLY A 4 -0.89 -6.32 14.02
C GLY A 4 -1.05 -5.05 13.18
N THR A 5 -0.27 -4.89 12.12
CA THR A 5 -0.36 -3.72 11.24
C THR A 5 -1.56 -3.78 10.30
N VAL A 6 -1.91 -4.97 9.79
CA VAL A 6 -3.18 -5.21 9.09
C VAL A 6 -4.38 -4.96 10.01
N ALA A 7 -4.33 -5.44 11.26
CA ALA A 7 -5.37 -5.16 12.25
C ALA A 7 -5.47 -3.66 12.56
N SER A 8 -4.35 -2.95 12.71
CA SER A 8 -4.31 -1.50 12.96
C SER A 8 -4.87 -0.69 11.80
N ALA A 9 -4.53 -1.11 10.58
CA ALA A 9 -4.99 -0.53 9.32
C ALA A 9 -6.50 -0.74 9.07
N LEU A 10 -7.05 -1.86 9.55
CA LEU A 10 -8.48 -2.16 9.51
C LEU A 10 -9.24 -1.60 10.73
N LEU A 11 -8.56 -1.37 11.85
CA LEU A 11 -9.14 -0.86 13.11
C LEU A 11 -9.67 0.57 12.96
N VAL A 12 -8.99 1.43 12.21
CA VAL A 12 -9.45 2.81 11.97
C VAL A 12 -10.79 2.84 11.22
N PRO A 13 -10.96 2.15 10.07
CA PRO A 13 -12.24 2.09 9.40
C PRO A 13 -13.28 1.21 10.13
N ALA A 14 -12.89 0.15 10.83
CA ALA A 14 -13.79 -0.65 11.66
C ALA A 14 -14.33 0.12 12.87
N TYR A 15 -13.51 0.99 13.48
CA TYR A 15 -13.90 1.89 14.57
C TYR A 15 -14.86 2.99 14.07
N ALA A 16 -14.60 3.54 12.87
CA ALA A 16 -15.52 4.48 12.22
C ALA A 16 -16.86 3.82 11.86
N LEU A 17 -16.84 2.57 11.36
CA LEU A 17 -18.01 1.71 11.12
C LEU A 17 -18.83 1.47 12.40
N ALA A 18 -18.15 1.21 13.52
CA ALA A 18 -18.79 0.91 14.80
C ALA A 18 -19.46 2.14 15.46
N LEU A 19 -18.99 3.36 15.14
CA LEU A 19 -19.49 4.59 15.76
C LEU A 19 -20.58 5.32 14.96
N ALA A 20 -20.60 5.19 13.62
CA ALA A 20 -21.40 6.09 12.77
C ALA A 20 -22.70 5.49 12.21
N GLY A 21 -22.91 4.17 12.26
CA GLY A 21 -24.05 3.52 11.59
C GLY A 21 -24.03 3.57 10.06
N GLU A 22 -23.29 4.51 9.45
CA GLU A 22 -23.05 4.63 8.02
C GLU A 22 -21.57 4.99 7.73
N VAL A 23 -20.96 4.30 6.76
CA VAL A 23 -19.62 4.63 6.27
C VAL A 23 -19.74 5.61 5.12
N GLY A 24 -19.37 6.87 5.37
CA GLY A 24 -19.29 7.90 4.34
C GLY A 24 -18.31 7.54 3.21
N PRO A 25 -18.47 8.11 2.00
CA PRO A 25 -17.62 7.81 0.85
C PRO A 25 -16.11 7.95 1.12
N ALA A 26 -15.71 9.00 1.84
CA ALA A 26 -14.31 9.24 2.19
C ALA A 26 -13.71 8.10 3.02
N ALA A 27 -14.44 7.60 4.02
CA ALA A 27 -14.00 6.48 4.84
C ALA A 27 -13.88 5.19 4.03
N ARG A 28 -14.79 4.93 3.07
CA ARG A 28 -14.68 3.79 2.14
C ARG A 28 -13.44 3.89 1.27
N THR A 29 -13.17 5.08 0.73
CA THR A 29 -11.98 5.35 -0.09
C THR A 29 -10.70 5.15 0.69
N LEU A 30 -10.60 5.69 1.91
CA LEU A 30 -9.43 5.49 2.78
C LEU A 30 -9.25 4.02 3.19
N THR A 31 -10.35 3.30 3.42
CA THR A 31 -10.34 1.85 3.71
C THR A 31 -9.76 1.09 2.52
N LEU A 32 -10.30 1.32 1.32
CA LEU A 32 -9.83 0.68 0.10
C LEU A 32 -8.35 1.00 -0.14
N MET A 33 -7.93 2.25 0.03
CA MET A 33 -6.56 2.66 -0.20
C MET A 33 -5.58 1.97 0.75
N THR A 34 -5.97 1.87 2.01
CA THR A 34 -5.24 1.14 3.04
C THR A 34 -5.12 -0.35 2.67
N VAL A 35 -6.22 -1.00 2.28
CA VAL A 35 -6.21 -2.41 1.86
C VAL A 35 -5.29 -2.64 0.67
N LEU A 36 -5.37 -1.80 -0.37
CA LEU A 36 -4.56 -1.92 -1.57
C LEU A 36 -3.06 -1.71 -1.29
N PHE A 37 -2.72 -0.75 -0.43
CA PHE A 37 -1.34 -0.51 0.00
C PHE A 37 -0.78 -1.75 0.73
N TRP A 38 -1.52 -2.30 1.69
CA TRP A 38 -1.09 -3.48 2.44
C TRP A 38 -1.00 -4.73 1.57
N ALA A 39 -1.97 -4.97 0.69
CA ALA A 39 -1.92 -6.08 -0.25
C ALA A 39 -0.64 -6.05 -1.09
N GLY A 40 -0.25 -4.88 -1.60
CA GLY A 40 1.02 -4.69 -2.31
C GLY A 40 2.24 -4.94 -1.41
N SER A 41 2.29 -4.32 -0.22
CA SER A 41 3.40 -4.48 0.72
C SER A 41 3.64 -5.95 1.10
N VAL A 42 2.58 -6.73 1.38
CA VAL A 42 2.71 -8.16 1.72
C VAL A 42 3.39 -8.95 0.61
N VAL A 43 2.98 -8.75 -0.64
CA VAL A 43 3.58 -9.45 -1.78
C VAL A 43 5.02 -9.01 -2.01
N ARG A 44 5.33 -7.71 -1.84
CA ARG A 44 6.68 -7.16 -1.96
C ARG A 44 7.63 -7.68 -0.87
N VAL A 45 7.20 -7.66 0.39
CA VAL A 45 7.95 -8.24 1.51
C VAL A 45 8.19 -9.73 1.26
N ARG A 46 7.17 -10.47 0.83
CA ARG A 46 7.33 -11.89 0.49
C ARG A 46 8.34 -12.10 -0.64
N SER A 47 8.35 -11.22 -1.64
CA SER A 47 9.32 -11.28 -2.75
C SER A 47 10.75 -11.05 -2.28
N GLN A 48 10.96 -10.26 -1.23
CA GLN A 48 12.30 -9.95 -0.70
C GLN A 48 12.79 -10.95 0.36
N PHE A 49 11.90 -11.66 1.06
CA PHE A 49 12.28 -12.62 2.11
C PHE A 49 12.24 -14.08 1.65
N ARG A 50 11.07 -14.55 1.18
CA ARG A 50 10.85 -15.97 0.87
C ARG A 50 11.23 -16.30 -0.56
N GLU A 51 10.88 -15.41 -1.48
CA GLU A 51 11.02 -15.63 -2.93
C GLU A 51 12.17 -14.80 -3.52
N ARG A 52 13.17 -14.48 -2.70
CA ARG A 52 14.24 -13.52 -3.00
C ARG A 52 15.05 -13.82 -4.26
N THR A 53 15.19 -15.09 -4.63
CA THR A 53 15.89 -15.54 -5.85
C THR A 53 14.94 -15.77 -7.04
N ASN A 54 13.62 -15.72 -6.83
CA ASN A 54 12.62 -16.09 -7.83
C ASN A 54 12.17 -14.88 -8.64
N ARG A 55 12.76 -14.67 -9.83
CA ARG A 55 12.44 -13.54 -10.72
C ARG A 55 10.96 -13.46 -11.09
N ARG A 56 10.29 -14.60 -11.26
CA ARG A 56 8.85 -14.64 -11.59
C ARG A 56 8.03 -14.05 -10.47
N PHE A 57 8.43 -14.27 -9.21
CA PHE A 57 7.72 -13.72 -8.07
C PHE A 57 7.93 -12.20 -7.93
N HIS A 58 9.08 -11.66 -8.31
CA HIS A 58 9.29 -10.21 -8.39
C HIS A 58 8.40 -9.56 -9.47
N LEU A 59 8.22 -10.22 -10.63
CA LEU A 59 7.29 -9.76 -11.65
C LEU A 59 5.82 -9.86 -11.20
N LEU A 60 5.46 -10.92 -10.48
CA LEU A 60 4.13 -11.05 -9.87
C LEU A 60 3.89 -9.92 -8.86
N SER A 61 4.88 -9.61 -8.03
CA SER A 61 4.81 -8.49 -7.09
C SER A 61 4.56 -7.17 -7.82
N LEU A 62 5.29 -6.88 -8.90
CA LEU A 62 5.03 -5.71 -9.74
C LEU A 62 3.60 -5.74 -10.31
N ALA A 63 3.16 -6.85 -10.88
CA ALA A 63 1.82 -6.98 -11.44
C ALA A 63 0.73 -6.68 -10.40
N VAL A 64 0.87 -7.17 -9.17
CA VAL A 64 -0.05 -6.86 -8.06
C VAL A 64 -0.07 -5.35 -7.76
N HIS A 65 1.08 -4.68 -7.75
CA HIS A 65 1.12 -3.23 -7.51
C HIS A 65 0.46 -2.43 -8.64
N LEU A 66 0.64 -2.86 -9.89
CA LEU A 66 -0.03 -2.25 -11.05
C LEU A 66 -1.54 -2.46 -10.99
N VAL A 67 -2.01 -3.64 -10.57
CA VAL A 67 -3.44 -3.89 -10.34
C VAL A 67 -3.97 -2.99 -9.22
N CYS A 68 -3.27 -2.89 -8.08
CA CYS A 68 -3.68 -1.98 -7.01
C CYS A 68 -3.77 -0.52 -7.49
N LEU A 69 -2.81 -0.07 -8.29
CA LEU A 69 -2.82 1.28 -8.87
C LEU A 69 -3.99 1.46 -9.85
N GLY A 70 -4.27 0.47 -10.70
CA GLY A 70 -5.41 0.49 -11.62
C GLY A 70 -6.76 0.54 -10.90
N VAL A 71 -6.94 -0.27 -9.85
CA VAL A 71 -8.15 -0.24 -9.01
C VAL A 71 -8.30 1.13 -8.33
N ALA A 72 -7.20 1.68 -7.79
CA ALA A 72 -7.23 2.99 -7.15
C ALA A 72 -7.53 4.12 -8.13
N ALA A 73 -7.03 4.06 -9.36
CA ALA A 73 -7.32 5.05 -10.39
C ALA A 73 -8.81 5.06 -10.79
N GLY A 74 -9.47 3.89 -10.79
CA GLY A 74 -10.89 3.76 -11.13
C GLY A 74 -11.86 4.12 -10.00
N TRP A 75 -11.47 3.94 -8.73
CA TRP A 75 -12.37 4.08 -7.58
C TRP A 75 -12.03 5.24 -6.66
N ALA A 76 -10.75 5.60 -6.57
CA ALA A 76 -10.19 6.43 -5.52
C ALA A 76 -9.35 7.57 -6.09
N ALA A 77 -9.63 8.08 -7.29
CA ALA A 77 -8.98 9.29 -7.79
C ALA A 77 -9.41 10.51 -6.93
N PRO A 78 -8.49 11.38 -6.48
CA PRO A 78 -7.05 11.43 -6.78
C PRO A 78 -6.15 10.63 -5.82
N TYR A 79 -6.68 10.03 -4.75
CA TYR A 79 -5.92 9.29 -3.72
C TYR A 79 -5.04 8.17 -4.27
N GLY A 80 -5.35 7.60 -5.43
CA GLY A 80 -4.53 6.57 -6.09
C GLY A 80 -3.06 6.97 -6.32
N TRP A 81 -2.76 8.27 -6.40
CA TRP A 81 -1.39 8.78 -6.48
C TRP A 81 -0.51 8.36 -5.29
N ALA A 82 -1.10 8.14 -4.11
CA ALA A 82 -0.37 7.67 -2.93
C ALA A 82 0.22 6.25 -3.09
N LEU A 83 -0.28 5.45 -4.06
CA LEU A 83 0.26 4.12 -4.35
C LEU A 83 1.43 4.14 -5.34
N VAL A 84 1.65 5.24 -6.07
CA VAL A 84 2.68 5.32 -7.11
C VAL A 84 4.09 5.02 -6.57
N PRO A 85 4.54 5.57 -5.43
CA PRO A 85 5.86 5.23 -4.89
C PRO A 85 6.04 3.72 -4.64
N SER A 86 4.99 3.04 -4.18
CA SER A 86 5.03 1.59 -3.94
C SER A 86 5.17 0.81 -5.26
N ALA A 87 4.43 1.21 -6.30
CA ALA A 87 4.53 0.60 -7.63
C ALA A 87 5.91 0.84 -8.27
N LEU A 88 6.45 2.06 -8.14
CA LEU A 88 7.80 2.39 -8.61
C LEU A 88 8.88 1.56 -7.89
N HIS A 89 8.75 1.38 -6.58
CA HIS A 89 9.66 0.53 -5.84
C HIS A 89 9.56 -0.94 -6.26
N ALA A 90 8.35 -1.48 -6.45
CA ALA A 90 8.17 -2.83 -6.98
C ALA A 90 8.80 -2.98 -8.38
N ALA A 91 8.66 -1.97 -9.25
CA ALA A 91 9.28 -1.96 -10.57
C ALA A 91 10.82 -1.95 -10.49
N TRP A 92 11.36 -1.13 -9.60
CA TRP A 92 12.80 -1.06 -9.34
C TRP A 92 13.37 -2.39 -8.82
N ILE A 93 12.65 -3.09 -7.93
CA ILE A 93 13.04 -4.43 -7.48
C ILE A 93 13.02 -5.41 -8.66
N ALA A 94 11.93 -5.44 -9.43
CA ALA A 94 11.76 -6.36 -10.54
C ALA A 94 12.78 -6.15 -11.69
N ALA A 95 13.29 -4.93 -11.85
CA ALA A 95 14.32 -4.59 -12.83
C ALA A 95 15.73 -5.05 -12.43
N ARG A 96 15.96 -5.40 -11.15
CA ARG A 96 17.28 -5.79 -10.64
C ARG A 96 17.46 -7.31 -10.63
N PRO A 97 18.71 -7.80 -10.71
CA PRO A 97 19.00 -9.20 -10.45
C PRO A 97 18.49 -9.61 -9.07
N PRO A 98 17.76 -10.74 -8.95
CA PRO A 98 17.24 -11.20 -7.67
C PRO A 98 18.38 -11.65 -6.75
N GLY A 99 18.30 -11.31 -5.47
CA GLY A 99 19.35 -11.60 -4.51
C GLY A 99 18.92 -11.31 -3.07
N PRO A 100 19.67 -11.83 -2.09
CA PRO A 100 19.38 -11.59 -0.69
C PRO A 100 19.61 -10.11 -0.34
N GLU A 101 18.63 -9.50 0.33
CA GLU A 101 18.76 -8.17 0.91
C GLU A 101 18.75 -8.26 2.44
N PRO A 102 19.53 -7.43 3.17
CA PRO A 102 19.51 -7.46 4.63
C PRO A 102 18.12 -7.17 5.20
N THR A 103 17.64 -8.02 6.11
CA THR A 103 16.32 -7.93 6.76
C THR A 103 16.01 -6.53 7.30
N LEU A 104 16.98 -5.93 8.01
CA LEU A 104 16.83 -4.58 8.58
C LEU A 104 16.57 -3.52 7.50
N ARG A 105 17.22 -3.64 6.34
CA ARG A 105 17.06 -2.69 5.23
C ARG A 105 15.68 -2.81 4.60
N VAL A 106 15.17 -4.04 4.45
CA VAL A 106 13.80 -4.27 3.99
C VAL A 106 12.80 -3.69 4.99
N GLY A 107 12.97 -3.96 6.28
CA GLY A 107 12.12 -3.42 7.34
C GLY A 107 12.08 -1.89 7.38
N LEU A 108 13.25 -1.23 7.34
CA LEU A 108 13.33 0.24 7.30
C LEU A 108 12.66 0.83 6.06
N ARG A 109 12.80 0.18 4.90
CA ARG A 109 12.08 0.61 3.70
C ARG A 109 10.58 0.44 3.84
N GLU A 110 10.08 -0.66 4.42
CA GLU A 110 8.64 -0.84 4.65
C GLU A 110 8.07 0.25 5.56
N ILE A 111 8.77 0.57 6.65
CA ILE A 111 8.38 1.68 7.53
C ILE A 111 8.33 2.98 6.74
N GLY A 112 9.37 3.29 5.96
CA GLY A 112 9.42 4.49 5.12
C GLY A 112 8.27 4.56 4.10
N HIS A 113 7.92 3.44 3.46
CA HIS A 113 6.79 3.39 2.52
C HIS A 113 5.45 3.55 3.24
N GLY A 114 5.28 2.96 4.43
CA GLY A 114 4.07 3.11 5.24
C GLY A 114 3.85 4.56 5.67
N VAL A 115 4.89 5.21 6.20
CA VAL A 115 4.86 6.63 6.58
C VAL A 115 4.60 7.51 5.36
N GLY A 116 5.33 7.28 4.26
CA GLY A 116 5.15 8.03 3.01
C GLY A 116 3.73 7.91 2.44
N PHE A 117 3.15 6.70 2.47
CA PHE A 117 1.77 6.47 2.06
C PHE A 117 0.77 7.29 2.89
N VAL A 118 0.88 7.25 4.23
CA VAL A 118 0.00 8.02 5.12
C VAL A 118 0.09 9.52 4.85
N ILE A 119 1.31 10.05 4.70
CA ILE A 119 1.54 11.47 4.38
C ILE A 119 0.90 11.83 3.04
N LEU A 120 1.11 11.03 1.99
CA LEU A 120 0.57 11.31 0.67
C LEU A 120 -0.96 11.25 0.65
N VAL A 121 -1.57 10.28 1.32
CA VAL A 121 -3.03 10.21 1.45
C VAL A 121 -3.57 11.45 2.19
N ALA A 122 -2.94 11.87 3.28
CA ALA A 122 -3.34 13.07 4.01
C ALA A 122 -3.21 14.36 3.17
N LEU A 123 -2.10 14.50 2.43
CA LEU A 123 -1.90 15.62 1.50
C LEU A 123 -2.95 15.63 0.39
N LEU A 124 -3.22 14.48 -0.23
CA LEU A 124 -4.23 14.38 -1.29
C LEU A 124 -5.65 14.64 -0.76
N ALA A 125 -5.94 14.23 0.48
CA ALA A 125 -7.19 14.57 1.15
C ALA A 125 -7.36 16.08 1.37
N HIS A 126 -6.26 16.78 1.70
CA HIS A 126 -6.26 18.23 1.87
C HIS A 126 -6.38 18.99 0.54
N LEU A 127 -5.85 18.43 -0.55
CA LEU A 127 -5.86 19.05 -1.88
C LEU A 127 -7.11 18.72 -2.71
N ALA A 128 -7.90 17.71 -2.31
CA ALA A 128 -9.10 17.34 -3.03
C ALA A 128 -10.21 18.40 -2.82
N PRO A 129 -10.83 18.91 -3.91
CA PRO A 129 -11.95 19.84 -3.79
C PRO A 129 -13.12 19.16 -3.07
N GLY A 130 -13.46 19.65 -1.87
CA GLY A 130 -14.45 19.04 -0.96
C GLY A 130 -13.87 18.61 0.40
N GLY A 131 -12.56 18.77 0.63
CA GLY A 131 -11.90 18.55 1.91
C GLY A 131 -11.84 19.77 2.83
N ALA A 132 -12.99 20.39 3.12
CA ALA A 132 -13.28 21.24 4.29
C ALA A 132 -14.80 21.47 4.36
#